data_AF-A0A979FV16-F1
#
_entry.id   AF-A0A979FV16-F1
#
_cell.length_a   1.000
_cell.length_b   1.000
_cell.length_c   1.000
_cell.angle_alpha   90.00
_cell.angle_beta   90.00
_cell.angle_gamma   90.00
#
_symmetry.space_group_name_H-M   'P 1'
#
loop_
_entity.id
_entity.type
_entity.pdbx_description
1 polymer ?
#
loop_
_entity_poly.entity_id
_entity_poly.type
_entity_poly.pdbx_seq_one_letter_code
_entity_poly.pdbx_strand_id
1 'polypeptide(L)'
;MTGLYRTCCPPAPAAGRVVDAVVLPRTDYTKDPQLLLLLEDTSSSDSWILRIVTLPGLESEYELRVGGGSALVPLAGGVEAMVFLEPDTDARAIKIKTIIDGVPEARLRKLISKQKFDEALKFARLFKLDASLVAKGKAFYLLQQLKPYRLPSANSTAFMDTSYDSVLDELLGVLDGIQDVGFVGRACVGAMLPTVALTDALLAYAARRLANPAAQEEAALREQVGRLQQRMGTFLQLQPADADVAVWAAFSAADPLQLCTEHLAAGELSMWGCIWRRHQHELAINTTLFLRASCPCGAAYGGATSTS
;
A
#
# COMPACT_ATOMS: atom_id res chain seq x y z
N MET A 1 38.10 0.98 -42.22
CA MET A 1 37.37 0.94 -40.94
C MET A 1 36.08 0.15 -41.14
N THR A 2 36.13 -1.16 -40.93
CA THR A 2 34.96 -2.04 -40.93
C THR A 2 35.13 -2.97 -39.74
N GLY A 3 34.66 -2.49 -38.58
CA GLY A 3 34.70 -3.22 -37.33
C GLY A 3 33.67 -4.35 -37.37
N LEU A 4 34.17 -5.58 -37.46
CA LEU A 4 33.42 -6.79 -37.16
C LEU A 4 33.08 -6.79 -35.66
N TYR A 5 31.88 -6.35 -35.31
CA TYR A 5 31.29 -6.67 -34.01
C TYR A 5 30.99 -8.17 -34.00
N ARG A 6 31.95 -8.96 -33.50
CA ARG A 6 31.67 -10.30 -32.99
C ARG A 6 30.81 -10.12 -31.75
N THR A 7 29.50 -10.22 -31.90
CA THR A 7 28.60 -10.51 -30.79
C THR A 7 29.02 -11.87 -30.24
N CYS A 8 29.68 -11.86 -29.08
CA CYS A 8 29.92 -13.06 -28.30
C CYS A 8 28.55 -13.52 -27.77
N CYS A 9 27.81 -14.29 -28.58
CA CYS A 9 26.74 -15.10 -28.03
C CYS A 9 27.40 -16.08 -27.04
N PRO A 10 26.92 -16.18 -25.78
CA PRO A 10 27.28 -17.29 -24.94
C PRO A 10 26.94 -18.60 -25.67
N PRO A 11 27.71 -19.69 -25.48
CA PRO A 11 27.43 -20.96 -26.13
C PRO A 11 26.00 -21.37 -25.80
N ALA A 12 25.18 -21.57 -26.84
CA ALA A 12 23.81 -22.03 -26.69
C ALA A 12 23.82 -23.32 -25.83
N PRO A 13 23.12 -23.35 -24.68
CA PRO A 13 23.04 -24.58 -23.90
C PRO A 13 22.43 -25.66 -24.81
N ALA A 14 23.01 -26.85 -24.82
CA ALA A 14 22.60 -27.97 -25.67
C ALA A 14 21.07 -28.12 -25.64
N ALA A 15 20.39 -27.65 -26.68
CA ALA A 15 18.94 -27.52 -26.70
C ALA A 15 18.39 -28.46 -27.77
N GLY A 16 17.59 -29.43 -27.34
CA GLY A 16 16.71 -30.15 -28.26
C GLY A 16 15.72 -29.20 -28.94
N ARG A 17 15.02 -29.70 -29.95
CA ARG A 17 14.04 -28.92 -30.72
C ARG A 17 12.97 -28.35 -29.78
N VAL A 18 12.67 -27.07 -29.89
CA VAL A 18 11.53 -26.45 -29.20
C VAL A 18 10.24 -26.99 -29.81
N VAL A 19 9.45 -27.68 -28.99
CA VAL A 19 8.14 -28.23 -29.36
C VAL A 19 7.06 -27.18 -29.18
N ASP A 20 7.11 -26.44 -28.08
CA ASP A 20 6.13 -25.41 -27.74
C ASP A 20 6.77 -24.34 -26.83
N ALA A 21 6.22 -23.13 -26.84
CA ALA A 21 6.72 -22.01 -26.06
C ALA A 21 5.58 -21.09 -25.64
N VAL A 22 5.55 -20.73 -24.35
CA VAL A 22 4.57 -19.79 -23.81
C VAL A 22 5.30 -18.68 -23.05
N VAL A 23 4.88 -17.43 -23.31
CA VAL A 23 5.38 -16.29 -22.56
C VAL A 23 4.80 -16.33 -21.16
N LEU A 24 5.67 -16.41 -20.15
CA LEU A 24 5.25 -16.28 -18.77
C LEU A 24 4.84 -14.83 -18.51
N PRO A 25 3.73 -14.60 -17.82
CA PRO A 25 3.28 -13.27 -17.45
C PRO A 25 4.31 -12.62 -16.54
N ARG A 26 4.62 -11.35 -16.79
CA ARG A 26 5.50 -10.60 -15.91
C ARG A 26 4.91 -10.61 -14.50
N THR A 27 5.68 -11.12 -13.56
CA THR A 27 5.40 -10.93 -12.13
C THR A 27 6.20 -9.72 -11.66
N ASP A 28 5.74 -9.04 -10.61
CA ASP A 28 6.42 -7.86 -10.06
C ASP A 28 7.84 -8.16 -9.50
N TYR A 29 8.24 -9.44 -9.49
CA TYR A 29 9.52 -9.92 -8.96
C TYR A 29 10.58 -10.17 -10.04
N THR A 30 10.16 -10.36 -11.29
CA THR A 30 11.06 -10.65 -12.42
C THR A 30 11.19 -9.38 -13.26
N LYS A 31 12.35 -8.71 -13.18
CA LYS A 31 12.63 -7.50 -14.00
C LYS A 31 12.55 -7.79 -15.49
N ASP A 32 12.87 -9.03 -15.85
CA ASP A 32 13.02 -9.54 -17.18
C ASP A 32 11.89 -10.52 -17.54
N PRO A 33 11.36 -10.49 -18.77
CA PRO A 33 10.30 -11.41 -19.19
C PRO A 33 10.83 -12.85 -19.24
N GLN A 34 9.98 -13.80 -18.84
CA GLN A 34 10.32 -15.22 -18.82
C GLN A 34 9.56 -15.99 -19.91
N LEU A 35 10.18 -17.05 -20.42
CA LEU A 35 9.56 -18.00 -21.36
C LEU A 35 9.53 -19.38 -20.71
N LEU A 36 8.39 -20.04 -20.78
CA LEU A 36 8.27 -21.47 -20.54
C LEU A 36 8.42 -22.19 -21.88
N LEU A 37 9.43 -23.05 -21.98
CA LEU A 37 9.76 -23.81 -23.18
C LEU A 37 9.51 -25.29 -22.92
N LEU A 38 8.94 -25.96 -23.92
CA LEU A 38 8.86 -27.41 -24.00
C LEU A 38 9.81 -27.87 -25.10
N LEU A 39 10.81 -28.65 -24.74
CA LEU A 39 11.93 -29.05 -25.59
C LEU A 39 11.96 -30.58 -25.71
N GLU A 40 12.38 -31.12 -26.84
CA GLU A 40 12.68 -32.56 -26.93
C GLU A 40 13.93 -32.89 -26.10
N ASP A 41 13.92 -33.98 -25.33
CA ASP A 41 15.13 -34.46 -24.67
C ASP A 41 16.02 -35.15 -25.72
N THR A 42 17.24 -34.65 -25.92
CA THR A 42 18.19 -35.25 -26.87
C THR A 42 18.74 -36.59 -26.38
N SER A 43 18.54 -36.93 -25.09
CA SER A 43 18.99 -38.18 -24.49
C SER A 43 17.97 -39.31 -24.59
N SER A 44 16.68 -39.01 -24.82
CA SER A 44 15.65 -40.02 -25.02
C SER A 44 14.49 -39.52 -25.88
N SER A 45 14.06 -40.34 -26.85
CA SER A 45 12.96 -39.99 -27.76
C SER A 45 11.58 -39.94 -27.09
N ASP A 46 11.47 -40.46 -25.87
CA ASP A 46 10.21 -40.64 -25.14
C ASP A 46 10.07 -39.69 -23.94
N SER A 47 10.95 -38.70 -23.82
CA SER A 47 10.91 -37.69 -22.77
C SER A 47 11.14 -36.30 -23.35
N TRP A 48 10.45 -35.32 -22.79
CA TRP A 48 10.63 -33.90 -23.11
C TRP A 48 11.14 -33.15 -21.89
N ILE A 49 11.64 -31.94 -22.11
CA ILE A 49 12.19 -31.06 -21.08
C ILE A 49 11.34 -29.80 -21.02
N LEU A 50 10.78 -29.53 -19.86
CA LEU A 50 10.12 -28.27 -19.52
C LEU A 50 11.16 -27.32 -18.90
N ARG A 51 11.40 -26.17 -19.52
CA ARG A 51 12.44 -25.22 -19.08
C ARG A 51 11.90 -23.80 -18.95
N ILE A 52 12.24 -23.10 -17.88
CA ILE A 52 11.98 -21.65 -17.73
C ILE A 52 13.26 -20.89 -18.03
N VAL A 53 13.19 -19.93 -18.96
CA VAL A 53 14.32 -19.07 -19.33
C VAL A 53 13.97 -17.60 -19.19
N THR A 54 14.94 -16.77 -18.80
CA THR A 54 14.81 -15.31 -18.75
C THR A 54 15.26 -14.65 -20.05
N LEU A 55 14.65 -13.54 -20.43
CA LEU A 55 15.04 -12.73 -21.58
C LEU A 55 15.70 -11.42 -21.13
N PRO A 56 16.75 -10.92 -21.82
CA PRO A 56 17.27 -11.41 -23.10
C PRO A 56 18.33 -12.51 -22.99
N GLY A 57 18.79 -12.84 -21.79
CA GLY A 57 19.95 -13.73 -21.56
C GLY A 57 19.75 -15.20 -21.92
N LEU A 58 18.50 -15.67 -22.01
CA LEU A 58 18.11 -17.08 -22.15
C LEU A 58 18.72 -17.98 -21.06
N GLU A 59 18.96 -17.41 -19.88
CA GLU A 59 19.47 -18.16 -18.74
C GLU A 59 18.39 -19.09 -18.20
N SER A 60 18.73 -20.36 -18.01
CA SER A 60 17.80 -21.38 -17.50
C SER A 60 17.64 -21.25 -16.00
N GLU A 61 16.46 -20.84 -15.54
CA GLU A 61 16.15 -20.76 -14.10
C GLU A 61 15.62 -22.07 -13.53
N TYR A 62 14.90 -22.84 -14.35
CA TYR A 62 14.25 -24.07 -13.93
C TYR A 62 14.19 -25.08 -15.07
N GLU A 63 14.37 -26.34 -14.75
CA GLU A 63 14.30 -27.44 -15.69
C GLU A 63 13.67 -28.68 -15.06
N LEU A 64 12.73 -29.31 -15.77
CA LEU A 64 12.03 -30.52 -15.34
C LEU A 64 11.84 -31.46 -16.53
N ARG A 65 12.16 -32.75 -16.36
CA ARG A 65 11.84 -33.78 -17.35
C ARG A 65 10.36 -34.19 -17.24
N VAL A 66 9.70 -34.29 -18.39
CA VAL A 66 8.29 -34.71 -18.53
C VAL A 66 8.17 -35.81 -19.59
N GLY A 67 7.09 -36.57 -19.58
CA GLY A 67 6.85 -37.64 -20.56
C GLY A 67 6.67 -37.12 -21.99
N GLY A 68 7.05 -37.95 -22.96
CA GLY A 68 6.85 -37.70 -24.39
C GLY A 68 5.37 -37.52 -24.73
N GLY A 69 5.07 -36.60 -25.66
CA GLY A 69 3.69 -36.26 -26.02
C GLY A 69 2.99 -35.30 -25.04
N SER A 70 3.76 -34.65 -24.16
CA SER A 70 3.22 -33.58 -23.31
C SER A 70 2.70 -32.40 -24.14
N ALA A 71 1.87 -31.52 -23.60
CA ALA A 71 1.47 -30.30 -24.31
C ALA A 71 1.22 -29.16 -23.33
N LEU A 72 1.64 -27.94 -23.69
CA LEU A 72 1.30 -26.76 -22.91
C LEU A 72 -0.12 -26.31 -23.29
N VAL A 73 -0.96 -26.09 -22.28
CA VAL A 73 -2.34 -25.64 -22.50
C VAL A 73 -2.56 -24.33 -21.74
N PRO A 74 -2.87 -23.23 -22.45
CA PRO A 74 -3.29 -22.00 -21.79
C PRO A 74 -4.71 -22.18 -21.24
N LEU A 75 -4.88 -22.10 -19.92
CA LEU A 75 -6.22 -22.08 -19.32
C LEU A 75 -6.88 -20.71 -19.53
N ALA A 76 -8.04 -20.69 -20.18
CA ALA A 76 -8.88 -19.50 -20.29
C ALA A 76 -9.53 -19.21 -18.92
N GLY A 77 -8.93 -18.30 -18.15
CA GLY A 77 -9.43 -17.97 -16.81
C GLY A 77 -8.47 -17.18 -15.91
N GLY A 78 -7.36 -16.70 -16.46
CA GLY A 78 -6.41 -15.86 -15.75
C GLY A 78 -5.30 -16.64 -15.03
N VAL A 79 -4.16 -16.77 -15.71
CA VAL A 79 -2.78 -16.53 -15.23
C VAL A 79 -2.26 -17.12 -13.89
N GLU A 80 -3.00 -17.97 -13.18
CA GLU A 80 -2.55 -18.50 -11.87
C GLU A 80 -2.01 -19.93 -11.95
N ALA A 81 -2.11 -20.53 -13.12
CA ALA A 81 -1.87 -21.94 -13.36
C ALA A 81 -1.62 -22.14 -14.86
N MET A 82 -0.37 -22.22 -15.30
CA MET A 82 -0.11 -22.87 -16.59
C MET A 82 -0.31 -24.36 -16.40
N VAL A 83 -1.01 -25.01 -17.31
CA VAL A 83 -1.22 -26.44 -17.24
C VAL A 83 -0.43 -27.09 -18.36
N PHE A 84 0.25 -28.18 -18.03
CA PHE A 84 0.73 -29.10 -19.05
C PHE A 84 -0.02 -30.42 -18.93
N LEU A 85 -0.38 -30.95 -20.08
CA LEU A 85 -0.96 -32.27 -20.23
C LEU A 85 0.18 -33.24 -20.45
N GLU A 86 0.14 -34.39 -19.78
CA GLU A 86 1.11 -35.46 -19.97
C GLU A 86 0.34 -36.78 -20.14
N PRO A 87 0.59 -37.55 -21.21
CA PRO A 87 -0.04 -38.85 -21.38
C PRO A 87 0.42 -39.80 -20.26
N ASP A 88 -0.51 -40.58 -19.72
CA ASP A 88 -0.15 -41.65 -18.78
C ASP A 88 0.57 -42.79 -19.53
N THR A 89 1.34 -43.61 -18.80
CA THR A 89 2.22 -44.64 -19.39
C THR A 89 1.49 -45.63 -20.32
N ASP A 90 0.18 -45.80 -20.13
CA ASP A 90 -0.65 -46.71 -20.93
C ASP A 90 -1.49 -45.98 -22.01
N ALA A 91 -1.30 -44.67 -22.20
CA ALA A 91 -2.04 -43.79 -23.12
C ALA A 91 -3.58 -43.80 -22.95
N ARG A 92 -4.09 -44.36 -21.84
CA ARG A 92 -5.52 -44.45 -21.51
C ARG A 92 -6.04 -43.28 -20.69
N ALA A 93 -5.15 -42.48 -20.13
CA ALA A 93 -5.46 -41.32 -19.30
C ALA A 93 -4.49 -40.17 -19.62
N ILE A 94 -4.93 -38.94 -19.36
CA ILE A 94 -4.12 -37.73 -19.48
C ILE A 94 -3.99 -37.14 -18.08
N LYS A 95 -2.75 -36.92 -17.62
CA LYS A 95 -2.45 -36.22 -16.37
C LYS A 95 -2.47 -34.72 -16.64
N ILE A 96 -3.26 -34.01 -15.86
CA ILE A 96 -3.32 -32.55 -15.89
C ILE A 96 -2.43 -32.05 -14.75
N LYS A 97 -1.28 -31.47 -15.08
CA LYS A 97 -0.34 -30.94 -14.09
C LYS A 97 -0.30 -29.42 -14.17
N THR A 98 -0.34 -28.77 -13.01
CA THR A 98 -0.34 -27.32 -12.91
C THR A 98 1.01 -26.79 -12.46
N ILE A 99 1.54 -25.84 -13.22
CA ILE A 99 2.72 -25.04 -12.87
C ILE A 99 2.23 -23.87 -12.04
N ILE A 100 2.69 -23.83 -10.80
CA ILE A 100 2.39 -22.78 -9.83
C ILE A 100 3.69 -22.07 -9.46
N ASP A 101 3.58 -20.78 -9.11
CA ASP A 101 4.71 -20.01 -8.57
C ASP A 101 5.31 -20.77 -7.38
N GLY A 102 6.60 -21.11 -7.48
CA GLY A 102 7.29 -21.96 -6.50
C GLY A 102 7.52 -21.31 -5.13
N VAL A 103 7.27 -20.00 -5.00
CA VAL A 103 7.44 -19.23 -3.76
C VAL A 103 6.05 -18.94 -3.15
N PRO A 104 5.64 -19.64 -2.07
CA PRO A 104 4.33 -19.46 -1.45
C PRO A 104 4.04 -18.01 -1.05
N GLU A 105 5.05 -17.26 -0.60
CA GLU A 105 4.94 -15.84 -0.24
C GLU A 105 4.53 -14.97 -1.44
N ALA A 106 5.10 -15.23 -2.62
CA ALA A 106 4.77 -14.49 -3.84
C ALA A 106 3.32 -14.73 -4.25
N ARG A 107 2.87 -15.99 -4.19
CA ARG A 107 1.47 -16.35 -4.43
C ARG A 107 0.53 -15.72 -3.43
N LEU A 108 0.90 -15.68 -2.14
CA LEU A 108 0.10 -15.03 -1.11
C LEU A 108 -0.08 -13.53 -1.39
N ARG A 109 1.01 -12.81 -1.75
CA ARG A 109 0.93 -11.38 -2.13
C ARG A 109 0.02 -11.15 -3.34
N LYS A 110 0.02 -12.07 -4.31
CA LYS A 110 -0.87 -12.03 -5.49
C LYS A 110 -2.34 -12.25 -5.13
N LEU A 111 -2.64 -13.17 -4.21
CA LEU A 111 -4.01 -13.36 -3.70
C LEU A 111 -4.52 -12.10 -2.98
N ILE A 112 -3.65 -11.47 -2.18
CA ILE A 112 -3.95 -10.21 -1.49
C ILE A 112 -4.19 -9.07 -2.50
N SER A 113 -3.34 -8.91 -3.52
CA SER A 113 -3.49 -7.84 -4.52
C SER A 113 -4.77 -8.00 -5.35
N LYS A 114 -5.22 -9.24 -5.58
CA LYS A 114 -6.50 -9.56 -6.22
C LYS A 114 -7.70 -9.52 -5.28
N GLN A 115 -7.52 -9.08 -4.04
CA GLN A 115 -8.59 -8.96 -3.03
C GLN A 115 -9.28 -10.30 -2.68
N LYS A 116 -8.62 -11.42 -2.96
CA LYS A 116 -9.12 -12.77 -2.63
C LYS A 116 -8.76 -13.14 -1.18
N PHE A 117 -9.24 -12.36 -0.21
CA PHE A 117 -8.78 -12.45 1.19
C PHE A 117 -9.10 -13.79 1.87
N ASP A 118 -10.25 -14.40 1.58
CA ASP A 118 -10.60 -15.72 2.16
C ASP A 118 -9.73 -16.84 1.62
N GLU A 119 -9.41 -16.80 0.32
CA GLU A 119 -8.48 -17.73 -0.32
C GLU A 119 -7.07 -17.50 0.22
N ALA A 120 -6.64 -16.24 0.35
CA ALA A 120 -5.35 -15.86 0.92
C ALA A 120 -5.19 -16.36 2.37
N LEU A 121 -6.24 -16.27 3.22
CA LEU A 121 -6.22 -16.78 4.59
C LEU A 121 -6.08 -18.31 4.63
N LYS A 122 -6.86 -19.03 3.80
CA LYS A 122 -6.75 -20.49 3.68
C LYS A 122 -5.35 -20.90 3.20
N PHE A 123 -4.83 -20.19 2.20
CA PHE A 123 -3.50 -20.41 1.65
C PHE A 123 -2.40 -20.15 2.68
N ALA A 124 -2.46 -19.03 3.40
CA ALA A 124 -1.50 -18.70 4.44
C ALA A 124 -1.46 -19.79 5.54
N ARG A 125 -2.63 -20.29 5.97
CA ARG A 125 -2.70 -21.40 6.94
C ARG A 125 -2.11 -22.69 6.40
N LEU A 126 -2.42 -23.05 5.15
CA LEU A 126 -1.93 -24.29 4.52
C LEU A 126 -0.41 -24.31 4.40
N PHE A 127 0.19 -23.18 4.01
CA PHE A 127 1.63 -23.03 3.82
C PHE A 127 2.37 -22.48 5.05
N LYS A 128 1.69 -22.35 6.20
CA LYS A 128 2.22 -21.79 7.45
C LYS A 128 2.89 -20.41 7.28
N LEU A 129 2.34 -19.59 6.40
CA LEU A 129 2.76 -18.21 6.17
C LEU A 129 2.11 -17.27 7.18
N ASP A 130 2.67 -16.07 7.29
CA ASP A 130 2.12 -15.04 8.17
C ASP A 130 0.74 -14.55 7.69
N ALA A 131 -0.30 -14.97 8.41
CA ALA A 131 -1.68 -14.54 8.18
C ALA A 131 -1.89 -13.05 8.48
N SER A 132 -1.00 -12.41 9.25
CA SER A 132 -1.06 -10.97 9.53
C SER A 132 -0.94 -10.16 8.24
N LEU A 133 -0.19 -10.65 7.24
CA LEU A 133 -0.06 -10.00 5.94
C LEU A 133 -1.41 -9.90 5.22
N VAL A 134 -2.27 -10.91 5.35
CA VAL A 134 -3.60 -10.90 4.75
C VAL A 134 -4.49 -9.87 5.44
N ALA A 135 -4.44 -9.80 6.77
CA ALA A 135 -5.17 -8.79 7.54
C ALA A 135 -4.71 -7.37 7.22
N LYS A 136 -3.39 -7.12 7.14
CA LYS A 136 -2.82 -5.82 6.74
C LYS A 136 -3.23 -5.44 5.32
N GLY A 137 -3.21 -6.39 4.38
CA GLY A 137 -3.68 -6.19 3.01
C GLY A 137 -5.17 -5.86 2.94
N LYS A 138 -6.00 -6.55 3.73
CA LYS A 138 -7.44 -6.29 3.82
C LYS A 138 -7.73 -4.92 4.43
N ALA A 139 -7.04 -4.54 5.50
CA ALA A 139 -7.13 -3.21 6.08
C ALA A 139 -6.76 -2.11 5.07
N PHE A 140 -5.66 -2.29 4.32
CA PHE A 140 -5.27 -1.33 3.28
C PHE A 140 -6.34 -1.21 2.19
N TYR A 141 -6.92 -2.32 1.74
CA TYR A 141 -8.02 -2.32 0.78
C TYR A 141 -9.23 -1.54 1.30
N LEU A 142 -9.69 -1.83 2.53
CA LEU A 142 -10.80 -1.14 3.20
C LEU A 142 -10.52 0.34 3.51
N LEU A 143 -9.25 0.75 3.58
CA LEU A 143 -8.87 2.16 3.62
C LEU A 143 -8.95 2.84 2.24
N GLN A 144 -8.64 2.13 1.13
CA GLN A 144 -8.83 2.69 -0.23
C GLN A 144 -10.31 2.85 -0.60
N GLN A 145 -11.11 1.81 -0.40
CA GLN A 145 -12.09 1.91 0.68
C GLN A 145 -12.75 3.26 0.97
N LEU A 146 -12.27 3.87 2.03
CA LEU A 146 -12.85 5.05 2.64
C LEU A 146 -12.17 6.34 2.14
N LYS A 147 -11.44 6.34 1.03
CA LYS A 147 -10.82 7.59 0.55
C LYS A 147 -11.88 8.60 0.08
N PRO A 148 -11.71 9.90 0.37
CA PRO A 148 -12.54 10.95 -0.19
C PRO A 148 -12.34 11.02 -1.70
N TYR A 149 -13.41 11.35 -2.44
CA TYR A 149 -13.36 11.56 -3.90
C TYR A 149 -12.90 10.34 -4.72
N ARG A 150 -13.44 9.15 -4.39
CA ARG A 150 -13.23 7.95 -5.19
C ARG A 150 -13.50 8.20 -6.68
N LEU A 151 -12.48 8.02 -7.51
CA LEU A 151 -12.68 7.84 -8.94
C LEU A 151 -13.37 6.49 -9.17
N PRO A 152 -14.43 6.41 -9.98
CA PRO A 152 -15.02 5.14 -10.37
C PRO A 152 -13.93 4.27 -11.00
N SER A 153 -13.57 3.17 -10.33
CA SER A 153 -12.68 2.18 -10.93
C SER A 153 -13.46 1.42 -12.00
N ALA A 154 -12.88 1.28 -13.20
CA ALA A 154 -13.48 0.60 -14.36
C ALA A 154 -13.91 -0.86 -14.08
N ASN A 155 -13.49 -1.44 -12.95
CA ASN A 155 -13.74 -2.83 -12.59
C ASN A 155 -14.71 -3.01 -11.41
N SER A 156 -15.36 -1.94 -10.92
CA SER A 156 -16.16 -1.99 -9.69
C SER A 156 -17.62 -1.61 -9.94
N THR A 157 -18.39 -2.52 -10.52
CA THR A 157 -19.85 -2.37 -10.75
C THR A 157 -20.70 -2.71 -9.53
N ALA A 158 -20.10 -3.16 -8.43
CA ALA A 158 -20.82 -3.66 -7.25
C ALA A 158 -20.99 -2.65 -6.10
N PHE A 159 -20.50 -1.41 -6.24
CA PHE A 159 -20.18 -0.57 -5.09
C PHE A 159 -21.23 0.48 -4.67
N MET A 160 -22.42 0.47 -5.27
CA MET A 160 -23.41 1.53 -5.04
C MET A 160 -24.31 1.35 -3.81
N ASP A 161 -24.15 0.28 -3.01
CA ASP A 161 -25.12 -0.05 -1.95
C ASP A 161 -24.52 -0.27 -0.55
N THR A 162 -23.21 -0.02 -0.36
CA THR A 162 -22.54 -0.24 0.94
C THR A 162 -22.29 1.10 1.64
N SER A 163 -22.92 1.31 2.80
CA SER A 163 -22.68 2.50 3.63
C SER A 163 -21.22 2.58 4.09
N TYR A 164 -20.64 3.78 4.09
CA TYR A 164 -19.30 4.01 4.63
C TYR A 164 -19.15 3.54 6.08
N ASP A 165 -20.22 3.59 6.88
CA ASP A 165 -20.21 3.11 8.26
C ASP A 165 -19.94 1.60 8.32
N SER A 166 -20.59 0.82 7.43
CA SER A 166 -20.38 -0.64 7.39
C SER A 166 -18.96 -1.02 6.95
N VAL A 167 -18.36 -0.23 6.06
CA VAL A 167 -16.96 -0.42 5.63
C VAL A 167 -16.00 -0.04 6.77
N LEU A 168 -16.32 1.00 7.55
CA LEU A 168 -15.55 1.37 8.73
C LEU A 168 -15.63 0.27 9.80
N ASP A 169 -16.82 -0.25 10.10
CA ASP A 169 -16.98 -1.34 11.07
C ASP A 169 -16.19 -2.59 10.66
N GLU A 170 -16.21 -2.96 9.37
CA GLU A 170 -15.38 -4.05 8.86
C GLU A 170 -13.89 -3.75 9.03
N LEU A 171 -13.46 -2.51 8.71
CA LEU A 171 -12.07 -2.09 8.88
C LEU A 171 -11.64 -2.21 10.35
N LEU A 172 -12.45 -1.70 11.29
CA LEU A 172 -12.15 -1.77 12.71
C LEU A 172 -12.05 -3.22 13.20
N GLY A 173 -12.94 -4.10 12.75
CA GLY A 173 -12.88 -5.53 13.05
C GLY A 173 -11.63 -6.21 12.50
N VAL A 174 -11.16 -5.82 11.31
CA VAL A 174 -9.89 -6.32 10.74
C VAL A 174 -8.68 -5.80 11.54
N LEU A 175 -8.69 -4.52 11.91
CA LEU A 175 -7.62 -3.91 12.72
C LEU A 175 -7.53 -4.52 14.12
N ASP A 176 -8.65 -4.94 14.72
CA ASP A 176 -8.70 -5.65 16.00
C ASP A 176 -7.93 -6.98 15.97
N GLY A 177 -7.89 -7.65 14.83
CA GLY A 177 -7.10 -8.87 14.64
C GLY A 177 -5.59 -8.66 14.47
N ILE A 178 -5.12 -7.43 14.28
CA ILE A 178 -3.71 -7.11 14.03
C ILE A 178 -3.00 -6.77 15.34
N GLN A 179 -1.95 -7.52 15.69
CA GLN A 179 -1.15 -7.30 16.91
C GLN A 179 -0.14 -6.15 16.79
N ASP A 180 0.32 -5.85 15.56
CA ASP A 180 1.25 -4.77 15.26
C ASP A 180 0.56 -3.40 15.45
N VAL A 181 0.65 -2.86 16.66
CA VAL A 181 -0.01 -1.60 17.03
C VAL A 181 0.58 -0.41 16.26
N GLY A 182 1.89 -0.43 16.00
CA GLY A 182 2.55 0.54 15.13
C GLY A 182 1.98 0.59 13.71
N PHE A 183 1.70 -0.56 13.10
CA PHE A 183 0.98 -0.61 11.81
C PHE A 183 -0.42 0.00 11.92
N VAL A 184 -1.20 -0.40 12.93
CA VAL A 184 -2.57 0.09 13.13
C VAL A 184 -2.58 1.61 13.27
N GLY A 185 -1.71 2.17 14.12
CA GLY A 185 -1.61 3.62 14.30
C GLY A 185 -1.21 4.35 13.03
N ARG A 186 -0.21 3.86 12.28
CA ARG A 186 0.20 4.47 11.00
C ARG A 186 -0.93 4.42 9.96
N ALA A 187 -1.66 3.31 9.91
CA ALA A 187 -2.79 3.14 9.00
C ALA A 187 -3.90 4.15 9.30
N CYS A 188 -4.21 4.40 10.58
CA CYS A 188 -5.22 5.38 11.00
C CYS A 188 -4.77 6.83 10.77
N VAL A 189 -3.52 7.17 11.11
CA VAL A 189 -2.98 8.54 10.97
C VAL A 189 -2.91 8.98 9.51
N GLY A 190 -2.55 8.07 8.60
CA GLY A 190 -2.44 8.38 7.17
C GLY A 190 -3.77 8.40 6.42
N ALA A 191 -4.88 8.11 7.10
CA ALA A 191 -6.18 7.97 6.46
C ALA A 191 -7.00 9.26 6.58
N MET A 192 -7.41 9.80 5.44
CA MET A 192 -8.49 10.78 5.32
C MET A 192 -9.76 9.99 4.98
N LEU A 193 -10.86 10.18 5.70
CA LEU A 193 -12.12 9.46 5.47
C LEU A 193 -13.17 10.39 4.87
N PRO A 194 -14.26 9.90 4.26
CA PRO A 194 -15.15 10.73 3.44
C PRO A 194 -15.92 11.77 4.25
N THR A 195 -16.03 11.57 5.57
CA THR A 195 -16.64 12.52 6.49
C THR A 195 -15.73 12.77 7.70
N VAL A 196 -15.90 13.94 8.32
CA VAL A 196 -15.19 14.32 9.54
C VAL A 196 -15.53 13.35 10.69
N ALA A 197 -16.80 12.95 10.81
CA ALA A 197 -17.25 12.00 11.83
C ALA A 197 -16.55 10.63 11.73
N LEU A 198 -16.42 10.08 10.52
CA LEU A 198 -15.68 8.83 10.30
C LEU A 198 -14.19 8.98 10.62
N THR A 199 -13.60 10.13 10.27
CA THR A 199 -12.19 10.43 10.58
C THR A 199 -11.97 10.52 12.09
N ASP A 200 -12.87 11.19 12.82
CA ASP A 200 -12.81 11.28 14.29
C ASP A 200 -12.94 9.89 14.95
N ALA A 201 -13.88 9.06 14.49
CA ALA A 201 -14.04 7.69 14.98
C ALA A 201 -12.76 6.84 14.77
N LEU A 202 -12.11 6.96 13.61
CA LEU A 202 -10.86 6.26 13.32
C LEU A 202 -9.68 6.75 14.18
N LEU A 203 -9.59 8.07 14.42
CA LEU A 203 -8.57 8.65 15.31
C LEU A 203 -8.79 8.24 16.77
N ALA A 204 -10.05 8.23 17.24
CA ALA A 204 -10.43 7.72 18.56
C ALA A 204 -10.05 6.25 18.74
N TYR A 205 -10.29 5.44 17.72
CA TYR A 205 -9.85 4.05 17.70
C TYR A 205 -8.32 3.92 17.81
N ALA A 206 -7.57 4.68 17.00
CA ALA A 206 -6.10 4.67 17.03
C ALA A 206 -5.54 5.05 18.41
N ALA A 207 -6.11 6.08 19.04
CA ALA A 207 -5.70 6.52 20.37
C ALA A 207 -5.95 5.44 21.43
N ARG A 208 -7.11 4.75 21.37
CA ARG A 208 -7.42 3.63 22.26
C ARG A 208 -6.43 2.49 22.09
N ARG A 209 -6.05 2.16 20.86
CA ARG A 209 -5.07 1.10 20.55
C ARG A 209 -3.66 1.44 21.05
N LEU A 210 -3.26 2.71 20.95
CA LEU A 210 -1.95 3.21 21.38
C LEU A 210 -1.88 3.61 22.86
N ALA A 211 -2.98 3.48 23.62
CA ALA A 211 -3.05 3.92 25.01
C ALA A 211 -2.08 3.18 25.95
N ASN A 212 -1.60 1.99 25.57
CA ASN A 212 -0.64 1.24 26.38
C ASN A 212 0.77 1.91 26.31
N PRO A 213 1.30 2.43 27.43
CA PRO A 213 2.56 3.19 27.43
C PRO A 213 3.82 2.33 27.32
N ALA A 214 3.72 0.99 27.36
CA ALA A 214 4.87 0.09 27.45
C ALA A 214 5.80 0.09 26.21
N ALA A 215 5.30 0.48 25.03
CA ALA A 215 6.07 0.51 23.79
C ALA A 215 6.70 1.89 23.57
N GLN A 216 7.99 2.03 23.90
CA GLN A 216 8.78 3.24 23.66
C GLN A 216 8.95 3.53 22.17
N GLU A 217 8.96 2.48 21.33
CA GLU A 217 9.04 2.58 19.86
C GLU A 217 7.82 3.28 19.23
N GLU A 218 6.69 3.38 19.95
CA GLU A 218 5.44 3.97 19.47
C GLU A 218 5.17 5.36 20.05
N ALA A 219 6.11 5.93 20.83
CA ALA A 219 5.93 7.23 21.47
C ALA A 219 5.65 8.36 20.46
N ALA A 220 6.42 8.42 19.38
CA ALA A 220 6.23 9.41 18.32
C ALA A 220 4.87 9.26 17.60
N LEU A 221 4.42 8.02 17.39
CA LEU A 221 3.14 7.74 16.77
C LEU A 221 1.98 8.11 17.70
N ARG A 222 2.11 7.83 19.00
CA ARG A 222 1.15 8.24 20.04
C ARG A 222 1.04 9.76 20.13
N GLU A 223 2.16 10.47 20.09
CA GLU A 223 2.18 11.93 20.03
C GLU A 223 1.49 12.45 18.77
N GLN A 224 1.75 11.84 17.60
CA GLN A 224 1.11 12.22 16.34
C GLN A 224 -0.42 12.02 16.38
N VAL A 225 -0.89 10.87 16.87
CA VAL A 225 -2.33 10.61 17.05
C VAL A 225 -2.93 11.60 18.04
N GLY A 226 -2.25 11.86 19.17
CA GLY A 226 -2.70 12.83 20.16
C GLY A 226 -2.83 14.24 19.59
N ARG A 227 -1.85 14.69 18.79
CA ARG A 227 -1.92 16.00 18.10
C ARG A 227 -3.09 16.07 17.12
N LEU A 228 -3.29 15.02 16.30
CA LEU A 228 -4.43 14.97 15.37
C LEU A 228 -5.78 14.97 16.09
N GLN A 229 -5.90 14.27 17.21
CA GLN A 229 -7.11 14.31 18.05
C GLN A 229 -7.35 15.68 18.67
N GLN A 230 -6.30 16.36 19.15
CA GLN A 230 -6.44 17.72 19.68
C GLN A 230 -6.90 18.68 18.59
N ARG A 231 -6.31 18.59 17.39
CA ARG A 231 -6.73 19.36 16.20
C ARG A 231 -8.17 19.03 15.80
N MET A 232 -8.57 17.76 15.80
CA MET A 232 -9.95 17.35 15.51
C MET A 232 -10.93 17.96 16.51
N GLY A 233 -10.62 17.86 17.81
CA GLY A 233 -11.44 18.48 18.86
C GLY A 233 -11.53 20.01 18.74
N THR A 234 -10.48 20.67 18.27
CA THR A 234 -10.53 22.12 17.97
C THR A 234 -11.39 22.38 16.73
N PHE A 235 -11.20 21.63 15.66
CA PHE A 235 -11.96 21.77 14.41
C PHE A 235 -13.47 21.65 14.66
N LEU A 236 -13.90 20.64 15.41
CA LEU A 236 -15.31 20.42 15.75
C LEU A 236 -15.92 21.52 16.63
N GLN A 237 -15.11 22.36 17.30
CA GLN A 237 -15.59 23.54 18.03
C GLN A 237 -15.72 24.78 17.15
N LEU A 238 -14.95 24.84 16.06
CA LEU A 238 -14.86 26.00 15.18
C LEU A 238 -15.77 25.86 13.95
N GLN A 239 -15.97 24.64 13.48
CA GLN A 239 -16.67 24.34 12.25
C GLN A 239 -18.02 23.66 12.55
N PRO A 240 -19.00 23.80 11.66
CA PRO A 240 -20.26 23.06 11.80
C PRO A 240 -20.03 21.55 11.64
N ALA A 241 -20.94 20.75 12.18
CA ALA A 241 -20.81 19.29 12.23
C ALA A 241 -20.78 18.62 10.83
N ASP A 242 -21.34 19.30 9.82
CA ASP A 242 -21.41 18.87 8.42
C ASP A 242 -20.29 19.48 7.55
N ALA A 243 -19.24 20.04 8.17
CA ALA A 243 -18.10 20.58 7.46
C ALA A 243 -17.48 19.55 6.50
N ASP A 244 -17.12 20.04 5.31
CA ASP A 244 -16.49 19.22 4.27
C ASP A 244 -15.13 18.68 4.74
N VAL A 245 -14.81 17.45 4.36
CA VAL A 245 -13.52 16.81 4.59
C VAL A 245 -12.37 17.64 3.98
N ALA A 246 -12.61 18.39 2.90
CA ALA A 246 -11.61 19.30 2.36
C ALA A 246 -11.20 20.41 3.36
N VAL A 247 -12.15 20.93 4.13
CA VAL A 247 -11.89 21.96 5.16
C VAL A 247 -11.11 21.33 6.32
N TRP A 248 -11.46 20.11 6.72
CA TRP A 248 -10.67 19.34 7.68
C TRP A 248 -9.24 19.07 7.19
N ALA A 249 -9.07 18.69 5.92
CA ALA A 249 -7.76 18.45 5.33
C ALA A 249 -6.87 19.71 5.36
N ALA A 250 -7.43 20.87 5.02
CA ALA A 250 -6.73 22.14 5.10
C ALA A 250 -6.37 22.50 6.55
N PHE A 251 -7.32 22.39 7.48
CA PHE A 251 -7.10 22.71 8.89
C PHE A 251 -6.05 21.79 9.54
N SER A 252 -6.14 20.49 9.30
CA SER A 252 -5.24 19.50 9.89
C SER A 252 -3.80 19.65 9.40
N ALA A 253 -3.57 20.17 8.19
CA ALA A 253 -2.25 20.42 7.63
C ALA A 253 -1.70 21.83 7.94
N ALA A 254 -2.54 22.78 8.36
CA ALA A 254 -2.13 24.16 8.57
C ALA A 254 -1.20 24.35 9.78
N ASP A 255 -0.36 25.39 9.71
CA ASP A 255 0.41 25.87 10.86
C ASP A 255 -0.54 26.59 11.85
N PRO A 256 -0.62 26.17 13.13
CA PRO A 256 -1.47 26.81 14.11
C PRO A 256 -1.18 28.31 14.27
N LEU A 257 0.07 28.73 14.05
CA LEU A 257 0.44 30.14 14.14
C LEU A 257 -0.19 30.95 13.01
N GLN A 258 -0.15 30.41 11.79
CA GLN A 258 -0.79 31.00 10.63
C GLN A 258 -2.30 31.14 10.86
N LEU A 259 -2.96 30.07 11.32
CA LEU A 259 -4.39 30.09 11.64
C LEU A 259 -4.71 31.18 12.69
N CYS A 260 -3.91 31.29 13.75
CA CYS A 260 -4.05 32.35 14.74
C CYS A 260 -3.91 33.74 14.11
N THR A 261 -2.92 33.98 13.24
CA THR A 261 -2.75 35.29 12.61
C THR A 261 -3.90 35.66 11.68
N GLU A 262 -4.44 34.70 10.93
CA GLU A 262 -5.56 34.92 10.02
C GLU A 262 -6.84 35.30 10.80
N HIS A 263 -7.18 34.53 11.83
CA HIS A 263 -8.34 34.84 12.68
C HIS A 263 -8.18 36.16 13.46
N LEU A 264 -6.95 36.49 13.89
CA LEU A 264 -6.68 37.77 14.56
C LEU A 264 -6.84 38.95 13.60
N ALA A 265 -6.34 38.84 12.36
CA ALA A 265 -6.49 39.86 11.33
C ALA A 265 -7.95 40.07 10.89
N ALA A 266 -8.75 39.00 10.91
CA ALA A 266 -10.18 39.04 10.63
C ALA A 266 -11.03 39.60 11.80
N GLY A 267 -10.45 39.81 12.98
CA GLY A 267 -11.17 40.26 14.18
C GLY A 267 -11.96 39.16 14.90
N GLU A 268 -11.72 37.89 14.55
CA GLU A 268 -12.42 36.71 15.08
C GLU A 268 -11.80 36.23 16.40
N LEU A 269 -11.89 37.08 17.44
CA LEU A 269 -11.21 36.86 18.72
C LEU A 269 -11.62 35.56 19.44
N SER A 270 -12.86 35.11 19.26
CA SER A 270 -13.35 33.83 19.82
C SER A 270 -12.62 32.63 19.19
N MET A 271 -12.49 32.62 17.87
CA MET A 271 -11.82 31.57 17.09
C MET A 271 -10.33 31.56 17.40
N TRP A 272 -9.71 32.73 17.34
CA TRP A 272 -8.31 32.93 17.75
C TRP A 272 -8.06 32.42 19.17
N GLY A 273 -8.88 32.82 20.14
CA GLY A 273 -8.72 32.44 21.55
C GLY A 273 -8.96 30.95 21.82
N CYS A 274 -9.76 30.28 20.99
CA CYS A 274 -9.92 28.83 21.02
C CYS A 274 -8.65 28.12 20.55
N ILE A 275 -8.15 28.46 19.36
CA ILE A 275 -6.94 27.86 18.78
C ILE A 275 -5.73 28.12 19.69
N TRP A 276 -5.54 29.38 20.10
CA TRP A 276 -4.44 29.80 20.95
C TRP A 276 -4.36 28.96 22.22
N ARG A 277 -5.47 28.83 22.98
CA ARG A 277 -5.49 28.08 24.24
C ARG A 277 -5.29 26.58 24.07
N ARG A 278 -5.82 25.98 23.00
CA ARG A 278 -5.74 24.53 22.78
C ARG A 278 -4.40 24.08 22.19
N HIS A 279 -3.74 24.94 21.43
CA HIS A 279 -2.48 24.62 20.72
C HIS A 279 -1.26 25.39 21.27
N GLN A 280 -1.31 25.89 22.52
CA GLN A 280 -0.20 26.63 23.14
C GLN A 280 1.14 25.90 23.05
N HIS A 281 1.14 24.57 23.19
CA HIS A 281 2.33 23.74 23.14
C HIS A 281 2.97 23.70 21.72
N GLU A 282 2.16 23.69 20.66
CA GLU A 282 2.65 23.78 19.27
C GLU A 282 3.14 25.21 18.96
N LEU A 283 2.45 26.21 19.50
CA LEU A 283 2.76 27.62 19.30
C LEU A 283 4.04 28.03 20.05
N ALA A 284 4.25 27.58 21.28
CA ALA A 284 5.41 27.94 22.10
C ALA A 284 6.74 27.58 21.42
N ILE A 285 6.79 26.46 20.70
CA ILE A 285 7.94 26.05 19.88
C ILE A 285 8.24 27.07 18.77
N ASN A 286 7.20 27.73 18.24
CA ASN A 286 7.30 28.71 17.14
C ASN A 286 7.35 30.18 17.60
N THR A 287 6.98 30.50 18.86
CA THR A 287 6.83 31.89 19.35
C THR A 287 8.12 32.71 19.43
N THR A 288 9.31 32.09 19.36
CA THR A 288 10.58 32.83 19.29
C THR A 288 10.67 33.80 18.11
N LEU A 289 9.84 33.61 17.07
CA LEU A 289 9.73 34.49 15.90
C LEU A 289 8.61 35.54 16.01
N PHE A 290 7.58 35.30 16.82
CA PHE A 290 6.33 36.10 16.80
C PHE A 290 6.49 37.49 17.42
N LEU A 291 7.27 37.61 18.51
CA LEU A 291 7.52 38.90 19.17
C LEU A 291 8.38 39.87 18.35
N ARG A 292 9.00 39.43 17.25
CA ARG A 292 9.78 40.30 16.35
C ARG A 292 9.00 40.83 15.15
N ALA A 293 7.95 40.13 14.71
CA ALA A 293 7.24 40.48 13.47
C ALA A 293 6.07 41.47 13.68
N SER A 294 5.55 41.59 14.91
CA SER A 294 4.34 42.38 15.19
C SER A 294 4.60 43.81 15.72
N CYS A 295 5.85 44.28 15.76
CA CYS A 295 6.18 45.65 16.13
C CYS A 295 6.68 46.45 14.91
N PRO A 296 5.80 47.13 14.14
CA PRO A 296 6.21 48.12 13.15
C PRO A 296 6.44 49.52 13.77
N CYS A 297 6.71 49.61 15.07
CA CYS A 297 6.90 50.88 15.77
C CYS A 297 8.15 50.87 16.67
N GLY A 298 9.30 51.17 16.08
CA GLY A 298 10.52 51.58 16.78
C GLY A 298 11.59 51.91 15.75
N ALA A 299 12.25 53.06 15.71
CA ALA A 299 12.16 54.27 16.50
C ALA A 299 12.66 55.41 15.61
N ALA A 300 11.86 56.45 15.43
CA ALA A 300 12.30 57.74 14.91
C ALA A 300 11.60 58.84 15.71
N TYR A 301 12.05 59.03 16.95
CA TYR A 301 11.76 60.22 17.73
C TYR A 301 13.08 60.78 18.25
N GLY A 302 13.31 62.05 17.91
CA GLY A 302 14.60 62.71 17.91
C GLY A 302 15.14 63.08 19.30
N GLY A 303 16.46 63.02 19.41
CA GLY A 303 17.22 63.73 20.44
C GLY A 303 17.53 65.14 19.97
N ALA A 304 16.69 66.10 20.35
CA ALA A 304 17.10 67.51 20.43
C ALA A 304 17.75 67.71 21.81
N THR A 305 19.09 67.77 21.85
CA THR A 305 19.82 68.22 23.03
C THR A 305 19.93 69.74 23.00
N SER A 306 19.14 70.40 23.83
CA SER A 306 19.44 71.75 24.33
C SER A 306 19.88 71.63 25.78
N THR A 307 21.11 72.05 26.08
CA THR A 307 21.50 72.49 27.42
C THR A 307 22.40 73.71 27.25
N SER A 308 21.91 74.79 27.88
CA SER A 308 22.60 75.96 28.40
C SER A 308 23.99 75.70 28.96
#